data_AF-A0A956D4N2-F1
#
_entry.id   AF-A0A956D4N2-F1
#
_cell.length_a   1.000
_cell.length_b   1.000
_cell.length_c   1.000
_cell.angle_alpha   90.00
_cell.angle_beta   90.00
_cell.angle_gamma   90.00
#
_symmetry.space_group_name_H-M   'P 1'
#
loop_
_entity.id
_entity.type
_entity.pdbx_description
1 polymer ?
#
loop_
_entity_poly.entity_id
_entity_poly.type
_entity_poly.pdbx_seq_one_letter_code
_entity_poly.pdbx_strand_id
1 'polypeptide(L)'
;MAPTPRRGARDAPARGVPLPTGRRARGSRRCDPPGARGGELVRPIREVAADLGVHDDHVLMYGRDKAKIDLAALEGRPSKGKLVLVSAITPTKAGEGKTTTSVALGMGLSHIGENAVICLREPSLGPVFGIKGGGTGGGRAQIEPAAEINLHFTGDIHAITSAHNLLSALVDNDLHFGAPSGLDARRVTWPRVLDMNDRALRDVVIGLGGQNGGVPRETRFDITAAS
;
A
#
# COMPACT_ATOMS: atom_id res chain seq x y z
N MET A 1 56.41 -15.00 60.73
CA MET A 1 55.60 -14.66 61.93
C MET A 1 54.16 -15.06 61.67
N ALA A 2 53.70 -16.16 62.25
CA ALA A 2 52.26 -16.39 62.38
C ALA A 2 51.76 -15.62 63.61
N PRO A 3 50.48 -15.24 63.62
CA PRO A 3 49.66 -15.65 64.74
C PRO A 3 48.30 -16.23 64.31
N THR A 4 47.95 -17.31 64.99
CA THR A 4 46.66 -17.97 65.22
C THR A 4 45.61 -17.01 65.82
N PRO A 5 44.35 -17.42 66.16
CA PRO A 5 43.53 -18.58 65.73
C PRO A 5 42.04 -18.21 65.47
N ARG A 6 41.22 -19.17 64.97
CA ARG A 6 40.00 -19.73 65.62
C ARG A 6 38.89 -20.17 64.64
N ARG A 7 38.60 -21.47 64.75
CA ARG A 7 37.28 -22.13 64.89
C ARG A 7 36.20 -21.90 63.80
N GLY A 8 36.00 -22.96 63.01
CA GLY A 8 34.81 -23.81 63.13
C GLY A 8 33.57 -23.43 62.31
N ALA A 9 33.30 -24.19 61.25
CA ALA A 9 31.95 -24.40 60.75
C ALA A 9 31.85 -25.80 60.13
N ARG A 10 30.92 -26.61 60.65
CA ARG A 10 30.45 -27.86 60.05
C ARG A 10 29.19 -27.58 59.24
N ASP A 11 29.12 -28.24 58.07
CA ASP A 11 27.98 -28.83 57.36
C ASP A 11 26.68 -28.05 57.11
N ALA A 12 26.36 -27.87 55.82
CA ALA A 12 25.02 -28.08 55.28
C ALA A 12 25.06 -28.40 53.76
N PRO A 13 24.23 -29.33 53.25
CA PRO A 13 24.29 -29.83 51.87
C PRO A 13 23.55 -28.91 50.87
N ALA A 14 24.02 -28.92 49.63
CA ALA A 14 23.45 -28.18 48.50
C ALA A 14 22.00 -28.63 48.22
N ARG A 15 21.05 -27.69 48.28
CA ARG A 15 19.67 -27.90 47.84
C ARG A 15 19.61 -27.74 46.31
N GLY A 16 19.27 -28.84 45.62
CA GLY A 16 18.94 -28.83 44.19
C GLY A 16 17.66 -28.05 43.93
N VAL A 17 17.69 -27.17 42.92
CA VAL A 17 16.52 -26.47 42.39
C VAL A 17 15.82 -27.41 41.40
N PRO A 18 14.52 -27.72 41.53
CA PRO A 18 13.82 -28.56 40.57
C PRO A 18 13.53 -27.75 39.30
N LEU A 19 13.87 -28.32 38.13
CA LEU A 19 13.49 -27.80 36.83
C LEU A 19 11.99 -28.01 36.60
N PRO A 20 11.24 -27.01 36.08
CA PRO A 20 9.83 -27.19 35.78
C PRO A 20 9.64 -28.11 34.56
N THR A 21 9.12 -29.31 34.82
CA THR A 21 8.59 -30.23 33.83
C THR A 21 7.23 -29.73 33.35
N GLY A 22 7.16 -29.22 32.12
CA GLY A 22 5.91 -28.70 31.57
C GLY A 22 6.04 -28.07 30.19
N ARG A 23 6.59 -28.79 29.20
CA ARG A 23 6.46 -28.37 27.79
C ARG A 23 5.02 -28.62 27.33
N ARG A 24 4.14 -27.62 27.50
CA ARG A 24 2.98 -27.51 26.62
C ARG A 24 3.51 -27.17 25.23
N ALA A 25 3.25 -28.03 24.26
CA ALA A 25 3.54 -27.78 22.85
C ALA A 25 2.95 -26.41 22.48
N ARG A 26 3.80 -25.46 22.09
CA ARG A 26 3.35 -24.22 21.46
C ARG A 26 2.73 -24.65 20.14
N GLY A 27 1.40 -24.71 20.09
CA GLY A 27 0.67 -24.84 18.84
C GLY A 27 1.22 -23.81 17.86
N SER A 28 1.58 -24.28 16.68
CA SER A 28 1.91 -23.45 15.52
C SER A 28 0.88 -22.32 15.46
N ARG A 29 1.30 -21.06 15.61
CA ARG A 29 0.46 -19.93 15.21
C ARG A 29 0.31 -20.06 13.70
N ARG A 30 -0.78 -20.69 13.27
CA ARG A 30 -1.23 -20.58 11.89
C ARG A 30 -1.41 -19.09 11.67
N CYS A 31 -0.73 -18.54 10.67
CA CYS A 31 -1.14 -17.27 10.11
C CYS A 31 -2.54 -17.52 9.56
N ASP A 32 -3.56 -17.00 10.25
CA ASP A 32 -4.90 -16.97 9.68
C ASP A 32 -4.80 -16.23 8.34
N PRO A 33 -5.36 -16.77 7.24
CA PRO A 33 -5.45 -16.01 6.00
C PRO A 33 -6.21 -14.70 6.27
N PRO A 34 -5.82 -13.56 5.68
CA PRO A 34 -6.56 -12.32 5.81
C PRO A 34 -7.96 -12.55 5.20
N GLY A 35 -9.00 -12.47 6.02
CA GLY A 35 -10.40 -12.62 5.60
C GLY A 35 -11.26 -13.60 6.42
N ALA A 36 -10.70 -14.33 7.38
CA ALA A 36 -11.45 -15.36 8.13
C ALA A 36 -11.85 -14.96 9.57
N ARG A 37 -12.33 -13.73 9.80
CA ARG A 37 -13.12 -13.39 11.01
C ARG A 37 -14.40 -12.70 10.59
N GLY A 38 -15.51 -13.22 11.11
CA GLY A 38 -16.85 -12.94 10.63
C GLY A 38 -17.29 -11.48 10.75
N GLY A 39 -17.99 -11.03 9.72
CA GLY A 39 -19.35 -10.49 9.84
C GLY A 39 -19.58 -9.21 10.65
N GLU A 40 -18.57 -8.51 11.14
CA GLU A 40 -18.75 -7.10 11.48
C GLU A 40 -18.90 -6.33 10.17
N LEU A 41 -20.14 -5.90 9.88
CA LEU A 41 -20.40 -5.07 8.72
C LEU A 41 -19.54 -3.81 8.80
N VAL A 42 -18.70 -3.60 7.79
CA VAL A 42 -18.02 -2.32 7.56
C VAL A 42 -19.08 -1.22 7.63
N ARG A 43 -18.80 -0.18 8.44
CA ARG A 43 -19.70 0.96 8.58
C ARG A 43 -19.96 1.57 7.19
N PRO A 44 -21.20 2.01 6.88
CA PRO A 44 -21.45 2.76 5.66
C PRO A 44 -20.49 3.94 5.54
N ILE A 45 -19.84 4.11 4.39
CA ILE A 45 -18.84 5.16 4.20
C ILE A 45 -19.44 6.56 4.38
N ARG A 46 -20.74 6.71 4.13
CA ARG A 46 -21.49 7.94 4.37
C ARG A 46 -21.49 8.35 5.84
N GLU A 47 -21.55 7.39 6.77
CA GLU A 47 -21.44 7.67 8.21
C GLU A 47 -20.02 8.11 8.58
N VAL A 48 -19.01 7.47 7.99
CA VAL A 48 -17.60 7.85 8.19
C VAL A 48 -17.34 9.26 7.66
N ALA A 49 -17.92 9.62 6.51
CA ALA A 49 -17.84 10.97 5.96
C ALA A 49 -18.54 12.01 6.85
N ALA A 50 -19.69 11.66 7.45
CA ALA A 50 -20.41 12.52 8.38
C ALA A 50 -19.62 12.78 9.68
N ASP A 51 -18.92 11.78 10.22
CA ASP A 51 -18.02 11.94 11.37
C ASP A 51 -16.91 12.98 11.11
N LEU A 52 -16.52 13.13 9.84
CA LEU A 52 -15.54 14.12 9.37
C LEU A 52 -16.19 15.46 8.97
N GLY A 53 -17.49 15.63 9.14
CA GLY A 53 -18.23 16.82 8.74
C GLY A 53 -18.19 17.07 7.24
N VAL A 54 -18.22 16.02 6.41
CA VAL A 54 -18.39 16.13 4.96
C VAL A 54 -19.89 16.07 4.65
N HIS A 55 -20.39 17.09 3.93
CA HIS A 55 -21.80 17.13 3.52
C HIS A 55 -22.08 16.04 2.47
N ASP A 56 -23.29 15.46 2.53
CA ASP A 56 -23.67 14.30 1.70
C ASP A 56 -23.58 14.59 0.20
N ASP A 57 -23.87 15.82 -0.21
CA ASP A 57 -23.79 16.27 -1.62
C ASP A 57 -22.38 16.14 -2.23
N HIS A 58 -21.35 16.09 -1.38
CA HIS A 58 -19.97 15.93 -1.83
C HIS A 58 -19.47 14.47 -1.75
N VAL A 59 -20.32 13.52 -1.36
CA VAL A 59 -19.96 12.11 -1.20
C VAL A 59 -20.42 11.32 -2.43
N LEU A 60 -19.47 11.02 -3.32
CA LEU A 60 -19.70 10.23 -4.53
C LEU A 60 -19.49 8.75 -4.22
N MET A 61 -20.59 8.02 -4.02
CA MET A 61 -20.56 6.63 -3.55
C MET A 61 -20.01 5.64 -4.58
N TYR A 62 -19.15 4.72 -4.11
CA TYR A 62 -18.66 3.54 -4.83
C TYR A 62 -19.05 2.30 -4.02
N GLY A 63 -20.30 1.83 -4.21
CA GLY A 63 -20.89 0.84 -3.32
C GLY A 63 -21.25 1.45 -1.96
N ARG A 64 -21.21 0.63 -0.89
CA ARG A 64 -21.65 1.04 0.46
C ARG A 64 -20.51 1.56 1.35
N ASP A 65 -19.28 1.14 1.06
CA ASP A 65 -18.12 1.19 1.94
C ASP A 65 -16.94 1.99 1.35
N LYS A 66 -17.12 2.60 0.16
CA LYS A 66 -16.14 3.48 -0.48
C LYS A 66 -16.84 4.68 -1.10
N ALA A 67 -16.15 5.81 -1.15
CA ALA A 67 -16.62 7.01 -1.82
C ALA A 67 -15.44 7.84 -2.32
N LYS A 68 -15.66 8.63 -3.36
CA LYS A 68 -14.84 9.79 -3.69
C LYS A 68 -15.46 11.03 -3.06
N ILE A 69 -14.61 11.97 -2.66
CA ILE A 69 -15.05 13.26 -2.12
C ILE A 69 -14.81 14.32 -3.18
N ASP A 70 -15.84 15.08 -3.52
CA ASP A 70 -15.71 16.24 -4.40
C ASP A 70 -14.78 17.29 -3.76
N LEU A 71 -13.93 17.92 -4.56
CA LEU A 71 -13.01 18.96 -4.10
C LEU A 71 -13.75 20.20 -3.59
N ALA A 72 -14.98 20.45 -4.03
CA ALA A 72 -15.84 21.50 -3.49
C ALA A 72 -16.06 21.34 -1.97
N ALA A 73 -15.95 20.12 -1.43
CA ALA A 73 -16.02 19.89 0.02
C ALA A 73 -14.92 20.59 0.82
N LEU A 74 -13.85 21.08 0.18
CA LEU A 74 -12.77 21.82 0.82
C LEU A 74 -13.07 23.31 0.94
N GLU A 75 -14.05 23.83 0.21
CA GLU A 75 -14.37 25.25 0.20
C GLU A 75 -14.81 25.72 1.59
N GLY A 76 -14.23 26.84 2.05
CA GLY A 76 -14.51 27.40 3.36
C GLY A 76 -13.96 26.62 4.56
N ARG A 77 -13.24 25.50 4.35
CA ARG A 77 -12.65 24.73 5.46
C ARG A 77 -11.28 25.30 5.88
N PRO A 78 -11.04 25.47 7.19
CA PRO A 78 -9.76 25.96 7.67
C PRO A 78 -8.64 24.93 7.42
N SER A 79 -7.53 25.36 6.85
CA SER A 79 -6.34 24.52 6.59
C SER A 79 -5.49 24.30 7.85
N LYS A 80 -6.10 23.97 8.99
CA LYS A 80 -5.42 23.88 10.28
C LYS A 80 -5.65 22.51 10.93
N GLY A 81 -4.66 21.63 10.73
CA GLY A 81 -4.54 20.34 11.42
C GLY A 81 -3.08 20.04 11.73
N LYS A 82 -2.82 19.05 12.59
CA LYS A 82 -1.46 18.55 12.83
C LYS A 82 -1.14 17.48 11.80
N LEU A 83 0.01 17.58 11.13
CA LEU A 83 0.51 16.57 10.22
C LEU A 83 1.50 15.65 10.95
N VAL A 84 1.22 14.36 10.97
CA VAL A 84 2.13 13.34 11.50
C VAL A 84 2.61 12.45 10.36
N LEU A 85 3.92 12.50 10.07
CA LEU A 85 4.55 11.66 9.05
C LEU A 85 5.11 10.38 9.67
N VAL A 86 4.60 9.23 9.24
CA VAL A 86 5.14 7.92 9.64
C VAL A 86 6.17 7.46 8.62
N SER A 87 7.42 7.29 9.07
CA SER A 87 8.53 6.76 8.28
C SER A 87 9.08 5.48 8.88
N ALA A 88 10.04 4.86 8.19
CA ALA A 88 10.73 3.66 8.64
C ALA A 88 12.22 3.72 8.26
N ILE A 89 13.01 2.85 8.87
CA ILE A 89 14.40 2.59 8.47
C ILE A 89 14.45 1.97 7.06
N THR A 90 15.67 1.81 6.54
CA THR A 90 15.91 1.08 5.29
C THR A 90 15.24 -0.29 5.33
N PRO A 91 14.41 -0.65 4.33
CA PRO A 91 13.64 -1.90 4.35
C PRO A 91 14.52 -3.13 4.49
N THR A 92 14.14 -4.02 5.41
CA THR A 92 14.75 -5.34 5.57
C THR A 92 13.79 -6.46 5.15
N LYS A 93 14.31 -7.68 4.97
CA LYS A 93 13.48 -8.88 4.68
C LYS A 93 12.48 -9.20 5.79
N ALA A 94 12.70 -8.72 7.01
CA ALA A 94 11.80 -8.95 8.14
C ALA A 94 10.49 -8.15 8.04
N GLY A 95 10.49 -7.06 7.28
CA GLY A 95 9.35 -6.16 7.13
C GLY A 95 9.23 -5.16 8.28
N GLU A 96 9.05 -3.88 7.93
CA GLU A 96 9.07 -2.78 8.92
C GLU A 96 7.69 -2.39 9.46
N GLY A 97 6.61 -2.93 8.90
CA GLY A 97 5.25 -2.66 9.39
C GLY A 97 4.75 -1.22 9.25
N LYS A 98 5.39 -0.37 8.43
CA LYS A 98 5.06 1.07 8.29
C LYS A 98 3.56 1.36 8.10
N THR A 99 2.90 0.64 7.19
CA THR A 99 1.46 0.82 6.95
C THR A 99 0.65 0.42 8.17
N THR A 100 0.96 -0.73 8.78
CA THR A 100 0.33 -1.20 10.02
C THR A 100 0.48 -0.17 11.15
N THR A 101 1.67 0.41 11.31
CA THR A 101 1.92 1.47 12.30
C THR A 101 1.10 2.73 12.01
N SER A 102 0.94 3.11 10.74
CA SER A 102 0.14 4.28 10.35
C SER A 102 -1.35 4.08 10.69
N VAL A 103 -1.89 2.90 10.36
CA VAL A 103 -3.28 2.55 10.70
C VAL A 103 -3.46 2.46 12.22
N ALA A 104 -2.56 1.79 12.93
CA ALA A 104 -2.62 1.65 14.38
C ALA A 104 -2.52 3.01 15.11
N LEU A 105 -1.71 3.94 14.60
CA LEU A 105 -1.61 5.28 15.13
C LEU A 105 -2.92 6.05 14.97
N GLY A 106 -3.56 6.00 13.79
CA GLY A 106 -4.86 6.63 13.56
C GLY A 106 -5.96 6.07 14.47
N MET A 107 -6.00 4.74 14.61
CA MET A 107 -6.90 4.07 15.55
C MET A 107 -6.66 4.49 17.01
N GLY A 108 -5.39 4.57 17.42
CA GLY A 108 -5.00 4.97 18.77
C GLY A 108 -5.36 6.42 19.08
N LEU A 109 -5.13 7.35 18.14
CA LEU A 109 -5.53 8.75 18.26
C LEU A 109 -7.06 8.88 18.40
N SER A 110 -7.81 8.17 17.55
CA SER A 110 -9.27 8.14 17.64
C SER A 110 -9.75 7.58 18.98
N HIS A 111 -9.08 6.54 19.49
CA HIS A 111 -9.42 5.93 20.78
C HIS A 111 -9.22 6.87 21.97
N ILE A 112 -8.27 7.81 21.90
CA ILE A 112 -8.05 8.82 22.95
C ILE A 112 -8.88 10.10 22.74
N GLY A 113 -9.79 10.11 21.76
CA GLY A 113 -10.73 11.21 21.50
C GLY A 113 -10.23 12.28 20.52
N GLU A 114 -9.11 12.05 19.83
CA GLU A 114 -8.62 12.96 18.79
C GLU A 114 -9.33 12.69 17.45
N ASN A 115 -9.72 13.73 16.72
CA ASN A 115 -10.23 13.59 15.36
C ASN A 115 -9.06 13.38 14.38
N ALA A 116 -8.77 12.11 14.07
CA ALA A 116 -7.62 11.71 13.26
C ALA A 116 -8.04 10.98 11.98
N VAL A 117 -7.43 11.37 10.86
CA VAL A 117 -7.56 10.70 9.56
C VAL A 117 -6.19 10.24 9.10
N ILE A 118 -6.15 9.06 8.46
CA ILE A 118 -4.94 8.54 7.84
C ILE A 118 -5.01 8.71 6.33
N CYS A 119 -3.86 9.07 5.72
CA CYS A 119 -3.72 9.16 4.28
C CYS A 119 -2.68 8.12 3.82
N LEU A 120 -3.07 7.24 2.91
CA LEU A 120 -2.22 6.18 2.38
C LEU A 120 -2.26 6.17 0.85
N ARG A 121 -1.31 5.47 0.25
CA ARG A 121 -1.25 5.26 -1.21
C ARG A 121 -2.06 4.03 -1.59
N GLU A 122 -2.79 4.13 -2.69
CA GLU A 122 -3.35 2.97 -3.38
C GLU A 122 -2.22 2.03 -3.82
N PRO A 123 -2.32 0.72 -3.54
CA PRO A 123 -1.36 -0.26 -4.04
C PRO A 123 -1.59 -0.52 -5.53
N SER A 124 -0.51 -0.66 -6.30
CA SER A 124 -0.58 -1.17 -7.68
C SER A 124 -1.07 -2.62 -7.70
N LEU A 125 -1.87 -2.96 -8.71
CA LEU A 125 -2.51 -4.25 -8.92
C LEU A 125 -1.50 -5.34 -9.26
N GLY A 126 -0.56 -5.07 -10.16
CA GLY A 126 0.44 -6.05 -10.60
C GLY A 126 1.17 -6.77 -9.45
N PRO A 127 1.77 -6.04 -8.50
CA PRO A 127 2.45 -6.60 -7.32
C PRO A 127 1.60 -7.48 -6.42
N VAL A 128 0.27 -7.28 -6.37
CA VAL A 128 -0.66 -8.08 -5.55
C VAL A 128 -0.69 -9.53 -6.02
N PHE A 129 -0.53 -9.77 -7.33
CA PHE A 129 -0.42 -11.11 -7.91
C PHE A 129 1.03 -11.65 -7.94
N GLY A 130 1.97 -10.94 -7.33
CA GLY A 130 3.38 -11.30 -7.23
C GLY A 130 3.79 -11.69 -5.80
N ILE A 131 4.89 -11.09 -5.33
CA ILE A 131 5.50 -11.37 -4.01
C ILE A 131 4.95 -10.43 -2.92
N LYS A 132 4.35 -9.30 -3.29
CA LYS A 132 4.03 -8.23 -2.35
C LYS A 132 2.62 -8.44 -1.78
N GLY A 133 2.53 -8.54 -0.45
CA GLY A 133 1.25 -8.53 0.26
C GLY A 133 0.52 -7.18 0.15
N GLY A 134 -0.75 -7.17 0.57
CA GLY A 134 -1.65 -6.03 0.41
C GLY A 134 -1.18 -4.73 1.08
N GLY A 135 -1.62 -3.60 0.52
CA GLY A 135 -1.28 -2.24 0.96
C GLY A 135 -2.08 -1.71 2.15
N THR A 136 -2.86 -2.57 2.82
CA THR A 136 -3.95 -2.17 3.74
C THR A 136 -3.63 -2.37 5.22
N GLY A 137 -2.38 -2.61 5.60
CA GLY A 137 -1.96 -2.85 6.99
C GLY A 137 -1.89 -4.34 7.33
N GLY A 138 -2.04 -4.70 8.60
CA GLY A 138 -1.98 -6.11 9.02
C GLY A 138 -2.43 -6.36 10.47
N GLY A 139 -2.82 -7.60 10.75
CA GLY A 139 -3.32 -7.99 12.07
C GLY A 139 -4.66 -7.30 12.39
N ARG A 140 -4.75 -6.61 13.53
CA ARG A 140 -5.96 -5.85 13.92
C ARG A 140 -5.97 -4.40 13.42
N ALA A 141 -4.86 -3.94 12.83
CA ALA A 141 -4.74 -2.60 12.25
C ALA A 141 -4.74 -2.73 10.73
N GLN A 142 -5.95 -2.76 10.16
CA GLN A 142 -6.19 -2.92 8.73
C GLN A 142 -7.23 -1.91 8.23
N ILE A 143 -7.24 -1.70 6.91
CA ILE A 143 -8.25 -0.91 6.21
C ILE A 143 -9.12 -1.85 5.40
N GLU A 144 -10.42 -1.62 5.46
CA GLU A 144 -11.44 -2.34 4.70
C GLU A 144 -12.14 -1.39 3.69
N PRO A 145 -12.63 -1.90 2.55
CA PRO A 145 -12.58 -3.29 2.09
C PRO A 145 -11.21 -3.65 1.47
N ALA A 146 -10.45 -4.54 2.11
CA ALA A 146 -9.06 -4.80 1.75
C ALA A 146 -8.91 -5.43 0.35
N ALA A 147 -9.82 -6.34 -0.02
CA ALA A 147 -9.78 -7.01 -1.32
C ALA A 147 -9.95 -6.01 -2.47
N GLU A 148 -10.90 -5.08 -2.34
CA GLU A 148 -11.17 -4.09 -3.39
C GLU A 148 -10.05 -3.06 -3.51
N ILE A 149 -9.48 -2.62 -2.38
CA ILE A 149 -8.33 -1.69 -2.36
C ILE A 149 -7.11 -2.30 -3.06
N ASN A 150 -6.91 -3.61 -2.96
CA ASN A 150 -5.78 -4.30 -3.60
C ASN A 150 -6.06 -4.69 -5.08
N LEU A 151 -7.24 -4.38 -5.61
CA LEU A 151 -7.62 -4.71 -6.98
C LEU A 151 -7.92 -3.44 -7.78
N HIS A 152 -9.18 -3.24 -8.16
CA HIS A 152 -9.58 -2.12 -9.01
C HIS A 152 -9.95 -0.86 -8.23
N PHE A 153 -10.18 -1.01 -6.92
CA PHE A 153 -10.62 0.03 -6.01
C PHE A 153 -11.68 0.95 -6.62
N THR A 154 -11.36 2.23 -6.84
CA THR A 154 -12.26 3.21 -7.46
C THR A 154 -11.89 3.55 -8.91
N GLY A 155 -10.93 2.81 -9.49
CA GLY A 155 -10.51 2.93 -10.89
C GLY A 155 -9.44 3.98 -11.17
N ASP A 156 -8.78 4.53 -10.15
CA ASP A 156 -7.82 5.63 -10.32
C ASP A 156 -6.61 5.23 -11.15
N ILE A 157 -6.03 4.05 -10.87
CA ILE A 157 -4.91 3.53 -11.67
C ILE A 157 -5.33 3.23 -13.11
N HIS A 158 -6.58 2.81 -13.34
CA HIS A 158 -7.10 2.62 -14.71
C HIS A 158 -7.18 3.95 -15.46
N ALA A 159 -7.70 5.00 -14.80
CA ALA A 159 -7.77 6.34 -15.37
C ALA A 159 -6.37 6.89 -15.73
N ILE A 160 -5.38 6.70 -14.85
CA ILE A 160 -3.97 7.07 -15.12
C ILE A 160 -3.43 6.27 -16.31
N THR A 161 -3.66 4.97 -16.34
CA THR A 161 -3.23 4.09 -17.45
C THR A 161 -3.80 4.57 -18.78
N SER A 162 -5.10 4.89 -18.82
CA SER A 162 -5.78 5.38 -20.02
C SER A 162 -5.24 6.74 -20.46
N ALA A 163 -5.05 7.68 -19.53
CA ALA A 163 -4.52 9.00 -19.85
C ALA A 163 -3.08 8.93 -20.42
N HIS A 164 -2.20 8.16 -19.77
CA HIS A 164 -0.81 7.98 -20.20
C HIS A 164 -0.72 7.34 -21.59
N ASN A 165 -1.52 6.30 -21.82
CA ASN A 165 -1.52 5.58 -23.09
C ASN A 165 -2.23 6.36 -24.21
N LEU A 166 -3.17 7.26 -23.89
CA LEU A 166 -3.73 8.20 -24.84
C LEU A 166 -2.65 9.12 -25.39
N LEU A 167 -1.81 9.73 -24.53
CA LEU A 167 -0.68 10.54 -24.99
C LEU A 167 0.27 9.72 -25.86
N SER A 168 0.56 8.48 -25.47
CA SER A 168 1.39 7.57 -26.27
C SER A 168 0.79 7.31 -27.67
N ALA A 169 -0.53 7.14 -27.75
CA ALA A 169 -1.24 6.95 -29.01
C ALA A 169 -1.22 8.22 -29.87
N LEU A 170 -1.39 9.40 -29.28
CA LEU A 170 -1.31 10.68 -29.98
C LEU A 170 0.09 10.95 -30.54
N VAL A 171 1.15 10.58 -29.81
CA VAL A 171 2.54 10.66 -30.30
C VAL A 171 2.73 9.79 -31.54
N ASP A 172 2.29 8.54 -31.51
CA ASP A 172 2.45 7.65 -32.66
C ASP A 172 1.54 8.05 -33.83
N ASN A 173 0.39 8.66 -33.56
CA ASN A 173 -0.48 9.25 -34.56
C ASN A 173 0.17 10.46 -35.24
N ASP A 174 0.82 11.35 -34.48
CA ASP A 174 1.59 12.46 -35.03
C ASP A 174 2.71 11.96 -35.95
N LEU A 175 3.48 10.94 -35.52
CA LEU A 175 4.50 10.29 -36.34
C LEU A 175 3.92 9.68 -37.63
N HIS A 176 2.76 9.02 -37.54
CA HIS A 176 2.09 8.42 -38.70
C HIS A 176 1.73 9.45 -39.77
N PHE A 177 1.25 10.63 -39.37
CA PHE A 177 0.88 11.71 -40.29
C PHE A 177 2.05 12.64 -40.67
N GLY A 178 3.28 12.14 -40.61
CA GLY A 178 4.47 12.86 -41.07
C GLY A 178 5.11 13.77 -40.03
N ALA A 179 4.80 13.57 -38.75
CA ALA A 179 5.38 14.27 -37.60
C ALA A 179 5.34 15.80 -37.72
N PRO A 180 4.17 16.44 -37.89
CA PRO A 180 4.07 17.91 -38.00
C PRO A 180 4.59 18.63 -36.76
N SER A 181 4.61 17.96 -35.61
CA SER A 181 5.24 18.47 -34.38
C SER A 181 6.78 18.52 -34.44
N GLY A 182 7.42 17.87 -35.42
CA GLY A 182 8.86 17.72 -35.55
C GLY A 182 9.46 16.57 -34.73
N LEU A 183 8.63 15.63 -34.24
CA LEU A 183 9.09 14.47 -33.48
C LEU A 183 9.95 13.51 -34.33
N ASP A 184 11.06 13.05 -33.75
CA ASP A 184 11.86 11.94 -34.27
C ASP A 184 11.49 10.68 -33.50
N ALA A 185 11.03 9.65 -34.21
CA ALA A 185 10.59 8.38 -33.64
C ALA A 185 11.65 7.71 -32.73
N ARG A 186 12.95 7.94 -32.99
CA ARG A 186 14.06 7.38 -32.21
C ARG A 186 14.32 8.14 -30.91
N ARG A 187 13.78 9.35 -30.78
CA ARG A 187 14.01 10.25 -29.65
C ARG A 187 12.79 10.39 -28.74
N VAL A 188 11.70 9.67 -29.04
CA VAL A 188 10.53 9.62 -28.17
C VAL A 188 10.91 8.94 -26.85
N THR A 189 10.89 9.71 -25.77
CA THR A 189 11.19 9.22 -24.42
C THR A 189 9.97 8.74 -23.66
N TRP A 190 8.77 9.15 -24.10
CA TRP A 190 7.50 8.81 -23.48
C TRP A 190 7.15 7.33 -23.72
N PRO A 191 7.09 6.50 -22.67
CA PRO A 191 6.80 5.07 -22.77
C PRO A 191 5.29 4.84 -22.81
N ARG A 192 4.87 3.57 -22.87
CA ARG A 192 3.50 3.16 -22.49
C ARG A 192 3.48 2.65 -21.06
N VAL A 193 2.29 2.44 -20.50
CA VAL A 193 2.15 1.86 -19.16
C VAL A 193 1.10 0.76 -19.09
N LEU A 194 1.32 -0.19 -18.19
CA LEU A 194 0.38 -1.24 -17.85
C LEU A 194 0.56 -1.61 -16.37
N ASP A 195 -0.53 -1.69 -15.60
CA ASP A 195 -0.45 -2.03 -14.18
C ASP A 195 -0.34 -3.54 -13.92
N MET A 196 0.61 -4.18 -14.60
CA MET A 196 0.89 -5.61 -14.52
C MET A 196 2.39 -5.84 -14.36
N ASN A 197 2.75 -6.93 -13.68
CA ASN A 197 4.15 -7.36 -13.58
C ASN A 197 4.59 -8.09 -14.87
N ASP A 198 4.62 -7.38 -15.99
CA ASP A 198 4.99 -7.94 -17.29
C ASP A 198 6.41 -7.52 -17.69
N ARG A 199 7.36 -8.44 -17.51
CA ARG A 199 8.77 -8.20 -17.88
C ARG A 199 9.01 -8.24 -19.39
N ALA A 200 8.12 -8.86 -20.18
CA ALA A 200 8.30 -9.01 -21.61
C ALA A 200 8.13 -7.69 -22.36
N LEU A 201 7.45 -6.71 -21.73
CA LEU A 201 7.17 -5.41 -22.32
C LEU A 201 8.23 -4.33 -22.02
N ARG A 202 9.35 -4.68 -21.37
CA ARG A 202 10.40 -3.71 -21.00
C ARG A 202 11.12 -3.11 -22.19
N ASP A 203 11.27 -3.87 -23.27
CA ASP A 203 11.94 -3.43 -24.48
C ASP A 203 11.17 -4.04 -25.66
N VAL A 204 10.48 -3.19 -26.43
CA VAL A 204 9.61 -3.63 -27.53
C VAL A 204 9.80 -2.76 -28.76
N VAL A 205 9.57 -3.36 -29.92
CA VAL A 205 9.40 -2.61 -31.18
C VAL A 205 7.92 -2.60 -31.52
N ILE A 206 7.36 -1.39 -31.68
CA ILE A 206 5.97 -1.18 -32.09
C ILE A 206 5.92 -0.65 -33.53
N GLY A 207 4.71 -0.42 -34.05
CA GLY A 207 4.53 0.22 -35.35
C GLY A 207 4.83 -0.70 -36.55
N LEU A 208 4.81 -2.01 -36.33
CA LEU A 208 5.05 -3.03 -37.37
C LEU A 208 3.78 -3.32 -38.17
N GLY A 209 3.93 -3.92 -39.35
CA GLY A 209 2.78 -4.31 -40.21
C GLY A 209 2.61 -3.48 -41.50
N GLY A 210 3.64 -2.77 -41.94
CA GLY A 210 3.63 -1.98 -43.18
C GLY A 210 2.92 -0.64 -43.02
N GLN A 211 2.40 -0.07 -44.11
CA GLN A 211 1.83 1.29 -44.13
C GLN A 211 0.69 1.49 -43.11
N ASN A 212 -0.13 0.46 -42.88
CA ASN A 212 -1.25 0.52 -41.94
C ASN A 212 -0.82 0.26 -40.47
N GLY A 213 0.43 -0.16 -40.24
CA GLY A 213 0.95 -0.54 -38.92
C GLY A 213 1.51 0.61 -38.10
N GLY A 214 1.71 1.79 -38.69
CA GLY A 214 2.35 2.95 -38.07
C GLY A 214 3.84 3.05 -38.39
N VAL A 215 4.57 3.86 -37.62
CA VAL A 215 6.01 4.07 -37.79
C VAL A 215 6.78 3.13 -36.85
N PRO A 216 7.63 2.21 -37.36
CA PRO A 216 8.42 1.33 -36.52
C PRO A 216 9.35 2.11 -35.58
N ARG A 217 9.27 1.83 -34.27
CA ARG A 217 10.21 2.38 -33.28
C ARG A 217 10.34 1.51 -32.03
N GLU A 218 11.48 1.66 -31.36
CA GLU A 218 11.72 1.09 -30.04
C GLU A 218 10.97 1.90 -28.96
N THR A 219 10.45 1.20 -27.96
CA THR A 219 9.79 1.77 -26.79
C THR A 219 9.77 0.75 -25.65
N ARG A 220 9.18 1.14 -24.51
CA ARG A 220 8.95 0.27 -23.36
C ARG A 220 7.57 0.45 -22.77
N PHE A 221 7.20 -0.48 -21.89
CA PHE A 221 6.11 -0.33 -20.93
C PHE A 221 6.68 -0.24 -19.52
N ASP A 222 6.27 0.79 -18.79
CA ASP A 222 6.50 0.91 -17.36
C ASP A 222 5.24 0.47 -16.58
N ILE A 223 5.38 0.17 -15.29
CA ILE A 223 4.22 -0.07 -14.44
C ILE A 223 3.45 1.24 -14.25
N THR A 224 2.12 1.23 -14.26
CA THR A 224 1.33 2.48 -14.19
C THR A 224 1.67 3.34 -12.97
N ALA A 225 2.01 2.74 -11.84
CA ALA A 225 2.43 3.51 -10.65
C ALA A 225 3.77 4.27 -10.81
N ALA A 226 4.50 4.06 -11.91
CA ALA A 226 5.71 4.80 -12.29
C ALA A 226 5.48 5.86 -13.40
N SER A 227 4.23 6.00 -13.85
CA SER A 227 3.77 7.03 -14.80
C SER A 227 3.96 8.44 -14.26
#